data_AF-H0H2D4-F1
#
_entry.id   AF-H0H2D4-F1
#
_cell.length_a   1.000
_cell.length_b   1.000
_cell.length_c   1.000
_cell.angle_alpha   90.00
_cell.angle_beta   90.00
_cell.angle_gamma   90.00
#
_symmetry.space_group_name_H-M   'P 1'
#
loop_
_entity.id
_entity.type
_entity.pdbx_description
1 polymer ?
#
loop_
_entity_poly.entity_id
_entity_poly.type
_entity_poly.pdbx_seq_one_letter_code
_entity_poly.pdbx_strand_id
1 'polypeptide(L)'
;MSEEFPTPQLIDDLEEHPQHNNARVVKDLLAGTAGGIAQVLVGQPFDTTKVRLQVSSTPKTAMEVVKKLLANEGPRGFYKGTLTPLIGVGACVSLQFGVNEAMKRFFSPAQRK
;
A
#
# COMPACT_ATOMS: atom_id res chain seq x y z
N MET A 1 30.41 39.32 10.28
CA MET A 1 29.93 38.19 11.10
C MET A 1 28.89 37.49 10.26
N SER A 2 29.36 36.57 9.42
CA SER A 2 28.52 35.84 8.47
C SER A 2 27.69 34.85 9.29
N GLU A 3 26.38 35.08 9.37
CA GLU A 3 25.48 34.08 9.95
C GLU A 3 25.37 32.93 8.95
N GLU A 4 26.23 31.93 9.18
CA GLU A 4 26.14 30.62 8.58
C GLU A 4 24.81 30.00 9.02
N PHE A 5 23.80 30.12 8.16
CA PHE A 5 22.60 29.31 8.28
C PHE A 5 23.04 27.84 8.26
N PRO A 6 22.69 27.01 9.27
CA PRO A 6 22.95 25.59 9.19
C PRO A 6 22.15 25.06 8.01
N THR A 7 22.86 24.63 6.97
CA THR A 7 22.26 23.97 5.82
C THR A 7 21.36 22.83 6.34
N PRO A 8 20.10 22.74 5.90
CA PRO A 8 19.24 21.64 6.29
C PRO A 8 19.91 20.34 5.83
N GLN A 9 20.25 19.45 6.76
CA GLN A 9 20.76 18.09 6.48
C GLN A 9 19.86 17.27 5.54
N LEU A 10 18.66 17.77 5.26
CA LEU A 10 17.68 17.23 4.33
C LEU A 10 18.16 17.18 2.88
N ILE A 11 19.19 17.93 2.50
CA ILE A 11 19.72 17.94 1.12
C ILE A 11 20.87 16.93 0.95
N ASP A 12 21.66 16.65 1.98
CA ASP A 12 22.77 15.68 1.90
C ASP A 12 22.28 14.22 1.84
N ASP A 13 21.11 13.90 2.42
CA ASP A 13 20.48 12.56 2.28
C ASP A 13 19.90 12.33 0.86
N LEU A 14 19.70 13.40 0.08
CA LEU A 14 19.23 13.31 -1.30
C LEU A 14 20.37 13.19 -2.32
N GLU A 15 21.62 13.32 -1.87
CA GLU A 15 22.83 13.28 -2.71
C GLU A 15 23.65 11.99 -2.55
N GLU A 16 23.04 10.88 -2.09
CA GLU A 16 23.67 9.56 -2.20
C GLU A 16 23.55 8.98 -3.63
N HIS A 17 24.70 8.98 -4.31
CA HIS A 17 25.00 8.50 -5.66
C HIS A 17 24.08 7.42 -6.29
N PRO A 18 23.75 7.59 -7.59
CA PRO A 18 23.00 6.63 -8.40
C PRO A 18 23.89 5.46 -8.86
N GLN A 19 24.15 4.49 -7.98
CA GLN A 19 24.64 3.18 -8.42
C GLN A 19 23.41 2.35 -8.84
N HIS A 20 23.07 2.37 -10.14
CA HIS A 20 22.03 1.55 -10.77
C HIS A 20 22.40 0.06 -10.68
N ASN A 21 22.27 -0.52 -9.48
CA ASN A 21 22.45 -1.94 -9.26
C ASN A 21 21.07 -2.57 -9.24
N ASN A 22 20.77 -3.43 -10.21
CA ASN A 22 19.50 -4.15 -10.31
C ASN A 22 19.13 -4.84 -8.98
N ALA A 23 20.13 -5.23 -8.18
CA ALA A 23 19.93 -5.78 -6.84
C ALA A 23 19.23 -4.81 -5.86
N ARG A 24 19.53 -3.50 -5.90
CA ARG A 24 18.88 -2.49 -5.04
C ARG A 24 17.42 -2.30 -5.45
N VAL A 25 17.15 -2.18 -6.76
CA VAL A 25 15.79 -2.08 -7.30
C VAL A 25 14.93 -3.29 -6.91
N VAL A 26 15.47 -4.51 -7.03
CA VAL A 26 14.77 -5.72 -6.62
C VAL A 26 14.53 -5.73 -5.11
N LYS A 27 15.51 -5.33 -4.30
CA LYS A 27 15.36 -5.24 -2.84
C LYS A 27 14.25 -4.25 -2.46
N ASP A 28 14.23 -3.08 -3.07
CA ASP A 28 13.26 -2.03 -2.79
C ASP A 28 11.84 -2.44 -3.27
N LEU A 29 11.75 -3.12 -4.41
CA LEU A 29 10.48 -3.67 -4.92
C LEU A 29 9.92 -4.76 -3.99
N LEU A 30 10.76 -5.66 -3.49
CA LEU A 30 10.37 -6.70 -2.55
C LEU A 30 9.97 -6.10 -1.21
N ALA A 31 10.73 -5.13 -0.69
CA ALA A 31 10.41 -4.43 0.54
C ALA A 31 9.07 -3.68 0.43
N GLY A 32 8.83 -2.98 -0.68
CA GLY A 32 7.57 -2.30 -0.96
C GLY A 32 6.40 -3.28 -1.07
N THR A 33 6.58 -4.39 -1.77
CA THR A 33 5.55 -5.44 -1.92
C THR A 33 5.23 -6.09 -0.57
N ALA A 34 6.24 -6.45 0.22
CA ALA A 34 6.07 -7.01 1.56
C ALA A 34 5.35 -6.03 2.49
N GLY A 35 5.73 -4.73 2.44
CA GLY A 35 5.05 -3.67 3.17
C GLY A 35 3.58 -3.53 2.77
N GLY A 36 3.27 -3.58 1.47
CA GLY A 36 1.90 -3.53 0.96
C GLY A 36 1.05 -4.72 1.41
N ILE A 37 1.61 -5.94 1.37
CA ILE A 37 0.95 -7.13 1.90
C ILE A 37 0.70 -7.00 3.40
N ALA A 38 1.72 -6.60 4.17
CA ALA A 38 1.60 -6.42 5.62
C ALA A 38 0.51 -5.39 5.98
N GLN A 39 0.46 -4.27 5.25
CA GLN A 39 -0.59 -3.26 5.43
C GLN A 39 -1.99 -3.82 5.21
N VAL A 40 -2.20 -4.60 4.15
CA VAL A 40 -3.49 -5.25 3.88
C VAL A 40 -3.85 -6.26 4.98
N LEU A 41 -2.89 -7.06 5.44
CA LEU A 41 -3.12 -8.05 6.50
C LEU A 41 -3.50 -7.39 7.83
N VAL A 42 -2.83 -6.30 8.21
CA VAL A 42 -3.12 -5.57 9.45
C VAL A 42 -4.50 -4.86 9.38
N GLY A 43 -4.87 -4.33 8.21
CA GLY A 43 -6.17 -3.66 8.01
C GLY A 43 -7.36 -4.61 7.84
N GLN A 44 -7.12 -5.83 7.35
CA GLN A 44 -8.16 -6.81 7.04
C GLN A 44 -9.19 -7.09 8.15
N PRO A 45 -8.82 -7.31 9.43
CA PRO A 45 -9.80 -7.59 10.47
C PRO A 45 -10.81 -6.43 10.66
N PHE A 46 -10.36 -5.19 10.44
CA PHE A 46 -11.23 -4.02 10.49
C PHE A 46 -12.17 -3.97 9.28
N ASP A 47 -11.62 -4.18 8.07
CA ASP A 47 -12.42 -4.21 6.82
C ASP A 47 -13.48 -5.31 6.85
N THR A 48 -13.11 -6.51 7.32
CA THR A 48 -14.03 -7.64 7.45
C THR A 48 -15.17 -7.37 8.44
N THR A 49 -14.86 -6.71 9.56
CA THR A 49 -15.87 -6.32 10.55
C THR A 49 -16.81 -5.26 9.97
N LYS A 50 -16.27 -4.28 9.24
CA LYS A 50 -17.03 -3.22 8.59
C LYS A 50 -17.98 -3.76 7.52
N VAL A 51 -17.50 -4.63 6.63
CA VAL A 51 -18.35 -5.24 5.59
C VAL A 51 -19.45 -6.09 6.22
N ARG A 52 -19.15 -6.91 7.24
CA ARG A 52 -20.18 -7.70 7.95
C ARG A 52 -21.20 -6.83 8.66
N LEU A 53 -20.80 -5.67 9.18
CA LEU A 53 -21.71 -4.68 9.76
C LEU A 53 -22.62 -4.06 8.70
N GLN A 54 -22.07 -3.69 7.53
CA GLN A 54 -22.82 -3.10 6.41
C GLN A 54 -23.79 -4.09 5.76
N VAL A 55 -23.43 -5.37 5.69
CA VAL A 55 -24.26 -6.44 5.11
C VAL A 55 -25.30 -6.94 6.13
N SER A 56 -25.09 -6.74 7.42
CA SER A 56 -26.06 -7.17 8.43
C SER A 56 -27.33 -6.32 8.38
N SER A 57 -28.46 -6.96 8.07
CA SER A 57 -29.78 -6.32 8.06
C SER A 57 -30.31 -5.97 9.46
N THR A 58 -29.67 -6.50 10.51
CA THR A 58 -30.00 -6.18 11.90
C THR A 58 -28.99 -5.17 12.42
N PRO A 59 -29.42 -4.06 13.08
CA PRO A 59 -28.48 -3.18 13.76
C PRO A 59 -27.73 -3.97 14.84
N LYS A 60 -26.42 -4.12 14.65
CA LYS A 60 -25.51 -4.80 15.57
C LYS A 60 -24.36 -3.87 15.89
N THR A 61 -23.82 -3.93 17.10
CA THR A 61 -22.58 -3.19 17.40
C THR A 61 -21.38 -3.92 16.80
N ALA A 62 -20.32 -3.20 16.42
CA ALA A 62 -19.09 -3.81 15.89
C ALA A 62 -18.54 -4.93 16.80
N MET A 63 -18.60 -4.73 18.12
CA MET A 63 -18.19 -5.73 19.11
C MET A 63 -19.01 -7.03 19.06
N GLU A 64 -20.30 -6.96 18.73
CA GLU A 64 -21.15 -8.15 18.60
C GLU A 64 -20.81 -8.94 17.34
N VAL A 65 -20.49 -8.24 16.24
CA VAL A 65 -20.03 -8.85 15.00
C VAL A 65 -18.70 -9.57 15.22
N VAL A 66 -17.74 -8.92 15.89
CA VAL A 66 -16.44 -9.52 16.24
C VAL A 66 -16.63 -10.75 17.14
N LYS A 67 -17.43 -10.66 18.20
CA LYS A 67 -17.70 -11.80 19.10
C LYS A 67 -18.35 -12.97 18.36
N LYS A 68 -19.36 -12.71 17.54
CA LYS A 68 -20.01 -13.77 16.73
C LYS A 68 -19.06 -14.37 15.71
N LEU A 69 -18.22 -13.55 15.08
CA LEU A 69 -17.25 -14.02 14.11
C LEU A 69 -16.21 -14.93 14.77
N LEU A 70 -15.69 -14.53 15.92
CA LEU A 70 -14.74 -15.31 16.69
C LEU A 70 -15.35 -16.62 17.21
N ALA A 71 -16.62 -16.60 17.65
CA ALA A 71 -17.31 -17.78 18.14
C ALA A 71 -17.65 -18.80 17.04
N ASN A 72 -18.03 -18.34 15.84
CA ASN A 72 -18.48 -19.22 14.76
C ASN A 72 -17.34 -19.69 13.85
N GLU A 73 -16.40 -18.81 13.49
CA GLU A 73 -15.37 -19.07 12.48
C GLU A 73 -13.95 -19.01 13.06
N GLY A 74 -13.80 -18.58 14.30
CA GLY A 74 -12.50 -18.38 14.94
C GLY A 74 -11.70 -17.20 14.35
N PRO A 75 -10.45 -17.01 14.80
CA PRO A 75 -9.60 -15.90 14.37
C PRO A 75 -9.20 -15.99 12.89
N ARG A 76 -9.25 -17.18 12.28
CA ARG A 76 -9.01 -17.35 10.83
C ARG A 76 -10.16 -16.81 9.98
N GLY A 77 -11.37 -16.67 10.53
CA GLY A 77 -12.54 -16.10 9.85
C GLY A 77 -12.36 -14.63 9.44
N PHE A 78 -11.45 -13.89 10.09
CA PHE A 78 -11.11 -12.51 9.72
C PHE A 78 -10.25 -12.40 8.46
N TYR A 79 -9.57 -13.48 8.07
CA TYR A 79 -8.70 -13.52 6.89
C TYR A 79 -9.32 -14.33 5.73
N LYS A 80 -10.54 -14.86 5.94
CA LYS A 80 -11.27 -15.59 4.91
C LYS A 80 -11.78 -14.59 3.87
N GLY A 81 -11.11 -14.55 2.71
CA GLY A 81 -11.40 -13.61 1.62
C GLY A 81 -10.34 -12.51 1.43
N THR A 82 -9.21 -12.56 2.13
CA THR A 82 -8.12 -11.58 2.00
C THR A 82 -7.47 -11.51 0.62
N LEU A 83 -7.65 -12.55 -0.20
CA LEU A 83 -7.14 -12.58 -1.56
C LEU A 83 -7.78 -11.49 -2.45
N THR A 84 -9.06 -11.20 -2.28
CA THR A 84 -9.78 -10.19 -3.07
C THR A 84 -9.19 -8.78 -2.92
N PRO A 85 -9.02 -8.23 -1.70
CA PRO A 85 -8.39 -6.92 -1.54
C PRO A 85 -6.91 -6.94 -1.96
N LEU A 86 -6.19 -8.05 -1.79
CA LEU A 86 -4.80 -8.14 -2.25
C LEU A 86 -4.67 -8.03 -3.77
N ILE A 87 -5.53 -8.75 -4.51
CA ILE A 87 -5.61 -8.64 -5.98
C ILE A 87 -6.06 -7.22 -6.37
N GLY A 88 -7.04 -6.66 -5.66
CA GLY A 88 -7.55 -5.30 -5.91
C GLY A 88 -6.46 -4.24 -5.81
N VAL A 89 -5.62 -4.29 -4.77
CA VAL A 89 -4.48 -3.38 -4.61
C VAL A 89 -3.48 -3.57 -5.75
N GLY A 90 -3.09 -4.81 -6.06
CA GLY A 90 -2.17 -5.11 -7.15
C GLY A 90 -2.67 -4.60 -8.52
N ALA A 91 -3.96 -4.82 -8.82
CA ALA A 91 -4.59 -4.33 -10.03
C ALA A 91 -4.61 -2.79 -10.08
N CYS A 92 -4.98 -2.12 -8.99
CA CYS A 92 -5.01 -0.66 -8.91
C CYS A 92 -3.62 -0.05 -9.12
N VAL A 93 -2.59 -0.62 -8.50
CA VAL A 93 -1.20 -0.18 -8.68
C VAL A 93 -0.74 -0.41 -10.12
N SER A 94 -1.08 -1.56 -10.71
CA SER A 94 -0.74 -1.87 -12.11
C SER A 94 -1.39 -0.88 -13.09
N LEU A 95 -2.65 -0.54 -12.87
CA LEU A 95 -3.35 0.47 -13.67
C LEU A 95 -2.72 1.86 -13.50
N GLN A 96 -2.37 2.27 -12.28
CA GLN A 96 -1.67 3.54 -12.05
C GLN A 96 -0.36 3.63 -12.82
N PHE A 97 0.48 2.58 -12.76
CA PHE A 97 1.71 2.55 -13.53
C PHE A 97 1.46 2.56 -15.04
N GLY A 98 0.47 1.81 -15.52
CA GLY A 98 0.11 1.79 -16.95
C GLY A 98 -0.35 3.16 -17.45
N VAL A 99 -1.22 3.85 -16.70
CA VAL A 99 -1.69 5.19 -17.05
C VAL A 99 -0.56 6.22 -16.96
N ASN A 100 0.28 6.16 -15.92
CA ASN A 100 1.43 7.05 -15.77
C ASN A 100 2.42 6.88 -16.94
N GLU A 101 2.72 5.65 -17.33
CA GLU A 101 3.60 5.34 -18.46
C GLU A 101 3.01 5.81 -19.80
N ALA A 102 1.72 5.57 -20.03
CA ALA A 102 1.02 6.06 -21.21
C ALA A 102 1.08 7.60 -21.26
N MET A 103 0.77 8.28 -20.16
CA MET A 103 0.80 9.74 -20.07
C MET A 103 2.22 10.29 -20.33
N LYS A 104 3.25 9.69 -19.74
CA LYS A 104 4.65 10.07 -20.01
C LYS A 104 5.00 9.94 -21.50
N ARG A 105 4.54 8.88 -22.17
CA ARG A 105 4.76 8.68 -23.62
C ARG A 105 4.03 9.71 -24.47
N PHE A 106 2.80 10.08 -24.10
CA PHE A 106 2.02 11.10 -24.81
C PHE A 106 2.59 12.52 -24.63
N PHE A 107 3.13 12.84 -23.45
CA PHE A 107 3.67 14.18 -23.14
C PHE A 107 5.19 14.32 -23.35
N SER A 108 5.93 13.22 -23.62
CA SER A 108 7.37 13.27 -23.91
C SER A 108 7.80 13.26 -25.39
N PRO A 109 7.05 13.79 -26.40
CA PRO A 109 7.65 13.99 -27.72
C PRO A 109 8.70 15.12 -27.77
N ALA A 110 9.05 15.80 -26.66
CA ALA A 110 9.85 17.03 -26.66
C ALA A 110 11.29 16.93 -26.12
N GLN A 111 11.83 15.75 -25.78
CA GLN A 111 13.20 15.61 -25.24
C GLN A 111 14.06 14.60 -26.01
N ARG A 112 13.82 14.45 -27.32
CA ARG A 112 14.75 13.77 -28.23
C ARG A 112 15.43 14.84 -29.09
N LYS A 113 16.50 15.43 -28.56
CA LYS A 113 17.55 16.02 -29.40
C LYS A 113 18.39 14.89 -29.99
#